data_AF-A0A932DWC5-F1
#
_entry.id   AF-A0A932DWC5-F1
#
_cell.length_a   1.000
_cell.length_b   1.000
_cell.length_c   1.000
_cell.angle_alpha   90.00
_cell.angle_beta   90.00
_cell.angle_gamma   90.00
#
_symmetry.space_group_name_H-M   'P 1'
#
loop_
_entity.id
_entity.type
_entity.pdbx_description
1 polymer ?
#
loop_
_entity_poly.entity_id
_entity_poly.type
_entity_poly.pdbx_seq_one_letter_code
_entity_poly.pdbx_strand_id
1 'polypeptide(L)'
;MDHGEVLSDPTAYLTYARNADCSDAQQFQRLVRDGMAIAGCESKVLAREFGTSLPTVARWKQGVTAPARFLRPKIVAFLVQLVERRLAQTTDGDRTPPKA
;
A
#
# COMPACT_ATOMS: atom_id res chain seq x y z
N MET A 1 -6.29 20.51 -12.18
CA MET A 1 -5.42 19.41 -11.73
C MET A 1 -6.25 18.59 -10.77
N ASP A 2 -6.60 17.37 -11.16
CA ASP A 2 -7.44 16.49 -10.37
C ASP A 2 -6.66 16.09 -9.11
N HIS A 3 -7.11 16.55 -7.94
CA HIS A 3 -6.54 16.13 -6.66
C HIS A 3 -7.03 14.71 -6.41
N GLY A 4 -6.41 13.74 -7.09
CA GLY A 4 -6.76 12.33 -7.02
C GLY A 4 -6.93 11.90 -5.56
N GLU A 5 -8.19 11.68 -5.19
CA GLU A 5 -8.64 11.37 -3.84
C GLU A 5 -7.76 10.26 -3.26
N VAL A 6 -7.10 10.54 -2.14
CA VAL A 6 -6.31 9.54 -1.43
C VAL A 6 -7.27 8.43 -1.03
N LEU A 7 -6.99 7.20 -1.46
CA LEU A 7 -7.76 6.04 -1.00
C LEU A 7 -7.46 5.88 0.49
N SER A 8 -8.28 6.52 1.32
CA SER A 8 -8.14 6.49 2.78
C SER A 8 -8.88 5.29 3.37
N ASP A 9 -9.78 4.70 2.58
CA ASP A 9 -10.52 3.49 2.91
C ASP A 9 -9.75 2.22 2.47
N PRO A 10 -9.49 1.27 3.38
CA PRO A 10 -8.87 -0.01 3.05
C PRO A 10 -9.62 -0.78 1.96
N THR A 11 -10.96 -0.76 1.95
CA THR A 11 -11.76 -1.55 1.01
C THR A 11 -11.65 -1.01 -0.42
N ALA A 12 -11.70 0.32 -0.57
CA ALA A 12 -11.48 1.02 -1.83
C ALA A 12 -10.06 0.79 -2.36
N TYR A 13 -9.05 0.80 -1.47
CA TYR A 13 -7.68 0.43 -1.84
C TYR A 13 -7.58 -0.99 -2.40
N LEU A 14 -8.14 -1.98 -1.71
CA LEU A 14 -8.10 -3.38 -2.15
C LEU A 14 -8.81 -3.56 -3.50
N THR A 15 -9.96 -2.90 -3.68
CA THR A 15 -10.70 -2.91 -4.95
C THR A 15 -9.88 -2.29 -6.08
N TYR A 16 -9.20 -1.17 -5.81
CA TYR A 16 -8.32 -0.52 -6.78
C TYR A 16 -7.11 -1.40 -7.11
N ALA A 17 -6.42 -1.95 -6.10
CA ALA A 17 -5.25 -2.81 -6.27
C ALA A 17 -5.55 -4.06 -7.11
N ARG A 18 -6.76 -4.61 -7.01
CA ARG A 18 -7.19 -5.77 -7.82
C ARG A 18 -7.31 -5.47 -9.31
N ASN A 19 -7.63 -4.22 -9.67
CA ASN A 19 -7.91 -3.82 -11.04
C ASN A 19 -6.79 -2.97 -11.67
N ALA A 20 -5.82 -2.53 -10.87
CA ALA A 20 -4.79 -1.61 -11.31
C ALA A 20 -3.75 -2.28 -12.21
N ASP A 21 -3.33 -1.57 -13.26
CA ASP A 21 -2.16 -1.96 -14.06
C ASP A 21 -0.89 -1.51 -13.33
N CYS A 22 -0.18 -2.47 -12.74
CA CYS A 22 1.11 -2.22 -12.08
C CYS A 22 2.22 -1.75 -13.06
N SER A 23 2.03 -1.91 -14.37
CA SER A 23 2.95 -1.42 -15.40
C SER A 23 2.84 0.09 -15.60
N ASP A 24 1.69 0.68 -15.28
CA ASP A 24 1.47 2.12 -15.25
C ASP A 24 2.17 2.75 -14.02
N ALA A 25 2.97 3.78 -14.27
CA ALA A 25 3.77 4.40 -13.21
C ALA A 25 2.93 5.22 -12.23
N GLN A 26 1.85 5.87 -12.69
CA GLN A 26 0.97 6.66 -11.85
C GLN A 26 0.10 5.76 -10.96
N GLN A 27 -0.45 4.67 -11.53
CA GLN A 27 -1.20 3.68 -10.75
C GLN A 27 -0.30 3.01 -9.72
N PHE A 28 0.93 2.63 -10.11
CA PHE A 28 1.91 2.06 -9.17
C PHE A 28 2.26 3.04 -8.04
N GLN A 29 2.55 4.30 -8.37
CA GLN A 29 2.83 5.33 -7.36
C GLN A 29 1.68 5.43 -6.35
N ARG A 30 0.44 5.51 -6.84
CA ARG A 30 -0.75 5.61 -6.00
C ARG A 30 -0.88 4.40 -5.08
N LEU A 31 -0.71 3.19 -5.60
CA LEU A 31 -0.77 1.95 -4.82
C LEU A 31 0.27 1.90 -3.71
N VAL A 32 1.50 2.37 -3.97
CA VAL A 32 2.57 2.42 -2.97
C VAL A 32 2.26 3.46 -1.91
N ARG A 33 1.91 4.68 -2.31
CA ARG A 33 1.61 5.78 -1.40
C ARG A 33 0.44 5.44 -0.48
N ASP A 34 -0.69 5.04 -1.06
CA ASP A 34 -1.94 4.82 -0.33
C ASP A 34 -1.84 3.53 0.49
N GLY A 35 -1.29 2.45 -0.07
CA GLY A 35 -1.12 1.18 0.64
C GLY A 35 -0.22 1.31 1.86
N MET A 36 0.88 2.07 1.76
CA MET A 36 1.73 2.34 2.92
C MET A 36 1.01 3.16 3.99
N ALA A 37 0.24 4.18 3.60
CA ALA A 37 -0.50 5.02 4.55
C ALA A 37 -1.55 4.22 5.32
N ILE A 38 -2.37 3.42 4.61
CA ILE A 38 -3.42 2.59 5.19
C ILE A 38 -2.84 1.51 6.10
N ALA A 39 -1.78 0.83 5.66
CA ALA A 39 -1.14 -0.23 6.42
C ALA A 39 -0.33 0.29 7.63
N GLY A 40 -0.09 1.61 7.74
CA GLY A 40 0.87 2.16 8.70
C GLY A 40 2.30 1.67 8.42
N CYS A 41 2.63 1.38 7.16
CA CYS A 41 3.89 0.79 6.75
C CYS A 41 4.95 1.86 6.50
N GLU A 42 6.04 1.83 7.26
CA GLU A 42 7.16 2.73 7.08
C GLU A 42 8.04 2.35 5.87
N SER A 43 8.67 3.33 5.21
CA SER A 43 9.57 3.10 4.07
C SER A 43 10.70 2.11 4.37
N LYS A 44 11.14 2.01 5.64
CA LYS A 44 12.17 1.06 6.09
C LYS A 44 11.76 -0.40 5.92
N VAL A 45 10.45 -0.68 6.02
CA VAL A 45 9.91 -2.03 5.86
C VAL A 45 10.02 -2.45 4.40
N LEU A 46 9.55 -1.62 3.45
CA LEU A 46 9.71 -1.91 2.02
C LEU A 46 11.16 -1.97 1.58
N ALA A 47 12.01 -1.08 2.11
CA ALA A 47 13.43 -1.07 1.77
C ALA A 47 14.09 -2.39 2.17
N ARG A 48 13.81 -2.88 3.38
CA ARG A 48 14.29 -4.18 3.87
C ARG A 48 13.72 -5.34 3.07
N GLU A 49 12.41 -5.37 2.86
CA GLU A 49 11.70 -6.47 2.18
C GLU A 49 12.19 -6.68 0.74
N PHE A 50 12.41 -5.59 0.01
CA PHE A 50 12.77 -5.64 -1.41
C PHE A 50 14.25 -5.37 -1.68
N GLY A 51 15.10 -5.38 -0.65
CA GLY A 51 16.54 -5.21 -0.80
C GLY A 51 16.93 -3.91 -1.50
N THR A 52 16.30 -2.79 -1.12
CA THR A 52 16.53 -1.47 -1.72
C THR A 52 16.82 -0.40 -0.67
N SER A 53 17.12 0.82 -1.11
CA SER A 53 17.44 1.95 -0.23
C SER A 53 16.19 2.76 0.17
N LEU A 54 16.22 3.43 1.33
CA LEU A 54 15.16 4.36 1.75
C LEU A 54 14.92 5.48 0.72
N PRO A 55 15.95 6.13 0.14
CA PRO A 55 15.76 7.09 -0.94
C PRO A 55 15.04 6.51 -2.17
N THR A 56 15.33 5.25 -2.51
CA THR A 56 14.66 4.58 -3.64
C THR A 56 13.16 4.43 -3.39
N VAL A 57 12.76 3.99 -2.19
CA VAL A 57 11.34 3.89 -1.82
C VAL A 57 10.67 5.27 -1.80
N ALA A 58 11.36 6.30 -1.31
CA ALA A 58 10.83 7.67 -1.33
C ALA A 58 10.54 8.16 -2.76
N ARG A 59 11.43 7.88 -3.71
CA ARG A 59 11.23 8.20 -5.13
C ARG A 59 10.04 7.45 -5.74
N TRP A 60 9.79 6.20 -5.34
CA TRP A 60 8.61 5.45 -5.76
C TRP A 60 7.32 6.12 -5.29
N LYS A 61 7.25 6.55 -4.01
CA LYS A 61 6.09 7.25 -3.46
C LYS A 61 5.81 8.59 -4.16
N GLN A 62 6.87 9.28 -4.56
CA GLN A 62 6.80 10.56 -5.26
C GLN A 62 6.56 10.42 -6.76
N GLY A 63 6.58 9.20 -7.31
CA GLY A 63 6.45 8.95 -8.75
C GLY A 63 7.68 9.37 -9.57
N VAL A 64 8.80 9.68 -8.91
CA VAL A 64 10.06 10.11 -9.57
C VAL A 64 10.70 8.94 -10.31
N THR A 65 10.67 7.76 -9.71
CA THR A 65 11.11 6.51 -10.36
C THR A 65 10.14 5.39 -9.99
N ALA A 66 10.19 4.30 -10.75
CA ALA A 66 9.47 3.08 -10.43
C ALA A 66 10.44 1.89 -10.50
N PRO A 67 10.23 0.83 -9.71
CA PRO A 67 11.02 -0.39 -9.82
C PRO A 67 10.81 -1.07 -11.17
N ALA A 68 11.67 -2.04 -11.47
CA ALA A 68 11.54 -2.88 -12.65
C ALA A 68 10.13 -3.47 -12.76
N ARG A 69 9.59 -3.57 -13.99
CA ARG A 69 8.18 -3.96 -14.22
C ARG A 69 7.79 -5.27 -13.54
N PHE A 70 8.69 -6.26 -13.51
CA PHE A 70 8.46 -7.55 -12.86
C PHE A 70 8.37 -7.48 -11.33
N LEU A 71 8.94 -6.45 -10.71
CA LEU A 71 8.98 -6.28 -9.25
C LEU A 71 7.74 -5.56 -8.72
N ARG A 72 7.10 -4.73 -9.54
CA ARG A 72 5.94 -3.91 -9.15
C ARG A 72 4.76 -4.74 -8.61
N PRO A 73 4.33 -5.84 -9.27
CA PRO A 73 3.24 -6.66 -8.74
C PRO A 73 3.57 -7.27 -7.37
N LYS A 74 4.84 -7.61 -7.11
CA LYS A 74 5.28 -8.17 -5.82
C LYS A 74 5.19 -7.13 -4.71
N ILE A 75 5.59 -5.89 -4.99
CA ILE A 75 5.48 -4.77 -4.05
C ILE A 75 4.00 -4.50 -3.71
N VAL A 76 3.14 -4.47 -4.74
CA VAL A 76 1.71 -4.25 -4.55
C VAL A 76 1.07 -5.39 -3.74
N ALA A 77 1.39 -6.65 -4.06
CA ALA A 77 0.89 -7.81 -3.32
C ALA A 77 1.28 -7.77 -1.84
N PHE A 78 2.52 -7.37 -1.53
CA PHE A 78 2.96 -7.18 -0.15
C PHE A 78 2.15 -6.09 0.58
N LEU A 79 1.91 -4.96 -0.07
CA LEU A 79 1.09 -3.89 0.53
C LEU A 79 -0.35 -4.31 0.75
N VAL A 80 -0.94 -5.04 -0.20
CA VAL A 80 -2.28 -5.65 -0.06
C VAL A 80 -2.36 -6.52 1.19
N GLN A 81 -1.39 -7.42 1.39
CA GLN A 81 -1.35 -8.29 2.58
C GLN A 81 -1.27 -7.49 3.89
N LEU A 82 -0.48 -6.40 3.91
CA LEU A 82 -0.40 -5.53 5.09
C LEU A 82 -1.72 -4.80 5.37
N VAL A 83 -2.39 -4.32 4.32
CA VAL A 83 -3.70 -3.66 4.43
C VAL A 83 -4.77 -4.64 4.92
N GLU A 84 -4.82 -5.86 4.37
CA GLU A 84 -5.73 -6.92 4.83
C GLU A 84 -5.51 -7.26 6.31
N ARG A 85 -4.24 -7.40 6.72
CA ARG A 85 -3.90 -7.64 8.13
C ARG A 85 -4.35 -6.50 9.03
N ARG A 86 -4.18 -5.25 8.60
CA ARG A 86 -4.59 -4.07 9.36
C ARG A 86 -6.11 -3.98 9.49
N LEU A 87 -6.84 -4.33 8.42
CA LEU A 87 -8.29 -4.38 8.42
C LEU A 87 -8.80 -5.44 9.42
N ALA A 88 -8.26 -6.66 9.36
CA ALA A 88 -8.63 -7.75 10.27
C ALA A 88 -8.42 -7.40 11.74
N GLN A 89 -7.31 -6.72 12.08
CA GLN A 89 -7.03 -6.26 13.45
C GLN A 89 -8.03 -5.21 13.96
N THR A 90 -8.53 -4.35 13.07
CA THR A 90 -9.52 -3.33 13.42
C THR A 90 -10.88 -3.97 13.68
N THR A 91 -11.27 -4.98 12.88
CA THR A 91 -12.54 -5.69 13.06
C THR A 91 -12.60 -6.53 14.34
N ASP A 92 -11.48 -7.11 14.77
CA ASP A 92 -11.46 -7.96 15.98
C ASP A 92 -11.45 -7.13 17.28
N GLY A 93 -10.93 -5.89 17.24
CA GLY A 93 -10.91 -4.98 18.39
C GLY A 93 -12.27 -4.40 18.79
N ASP A 94 -13.31 -4.52 17.96
CA ASP A 94 -14.65 -4.00 18.22
C ASP A 94 -15.57 -5.03 18.93
N ARG A 95 -15.08 -6.26 19.15
CA ARG A 95 -15.75 -7.25 20.01
C ARG A 95 -15.39 -7.03 21.48
N THR A 96 -15.99 -6.02 22.10
CA THR A 96 -16.04 -5.96 23.57
C THR A 96 -17.01 -7.06 24.04
N PRO A 97 -16.60 -8.05 24.86
CA PRO A 97 -17.55 -8.99 25.43
C PRO A 97 -18.48 -8.24 26.39
N PRO A 98 -19.81 -8.48 26.37
CA PRO A 98 -20.70 -7.91 27.35
C PRO A 98 -20.24 -8.34 28.74
N LYS A 99 -20.07 -7.36 29.64
CA LYS A 99 -19.88 -7.64 31.07
C LYS A 99 -21.09 -8.45 31.56
N ALA A 100 -20.80 -9.65 32.03
CA ALA A 100 -21.76 -10.50 32.76
C ALA A 100 -22.12 -9.89 34.12
#